data_AF-A0A1G6L0W0-F1
#
_entry.id   AF-A0A1G6L0W0-F1
#
_cell.length_a   1.000
_cell.length_b   1.000
_cell.length_c   1.000
_cell.angle_alpha   90.00
_cell.angle_beta   90.00
_cell.angle_gamma   90.00
#
_symmetry.space_group_name_H-M   'P 1'
#
loop_
_entity.id
_entity.type
_entity.pdbx_description
1 polymer ?
#
loop_
_entity_poly.entity_id
_entity_poly.type
_entity_poly.pdbx_seq_one_letter_code
_entity_poly.pdbx_strand_id
1 'polypeptide(L)'
;MKTQNIPEDVEKYFKNGPRKIKKVLPKENYTLEIIFDNNERRIYDMSNNLFGVFGFLKNIDNFKKVFIDEHGNIAWLNEESQRELNKKVDICKDSIYLESKKIDN
;
A
#
# COMPACT_ATOMS: atom_id res chain seq x y z
N MET A 1 -16.36 17.41 24.91
CA MET A 1 -15.93 16.59 23.77
C MET A 1 -15.05 15.48 24.32
N LYS A 2 -15.49 14.21 24.32
CA LYS A 2 -14.62 13.12 24.79
C LYS A 2 -13.58 12.91 23.70
N THR A 3 -12.32 13.22 24.01
CA THR A 3 -11.17 12.88 23.17
C THR A 3 -11.21 11.37 22.97
N GLN A 4 -11.55 10.93 21.75
CA GLN A 4 -11.37 9.53 21.40
C GLN A 4 -9.85 9.27 21.46
N ASN A 5 -9.44 8.30 22.27
CA ASN A 5 -8.03 7.91 22.37
C ASN A 5 -7.57 7.45 20.99
N ILE A 6 -6.72 8.26 20.34
CA ILE A 6 -6.08 7.91 19.08
C ILE A 6 -5.14 6.72 19.37
N PRO A 7 -5.13 5.66 18.55
CA PRO A 7 -4.16 4.59 18.69
C PRO A 7 -2.72 5.12 18.71
N GLU A 8 -1.86 4.59 19.59
CA GLU A 8 -0.50 5.12 19.82
C GLU A 8 0.36 5.14 18.55
N ASP A 9 0.19 4.14 17.69
CA ASP A 9 0.86 4.01 16.40
C ASP A 9 0.42 5.09 15.40
N VAL A 10 -0.88 5.39 15.36
CA VAL A 10 -1.45 6.49 14.57
C VAL A 10 -0.94 7.84 15.10
N GLU A 11 -0.94 8.04 16.41
CA GLU A 11 -0.42 9.27 17.02
C GLU A 11 1.08 9.46 16.72
N LYS A 12 1.86 8.38 16.85
CA LYS A 12 3.30 8.38 16.54
C LYS A 12 3.55 8.68 15.06
N TYR A 13 2.73 8.15 14.15
CA TYR A 13 2.83 8.43 12.72
C TYR A 13 2.67 9.92 12.44
N PHE A 14 1.57 10.53 12.91
CA PHE A 14 1.30 11.95 12.67
C PHE A 14 2.29 12.89 13.37
N LYS A 15 2.82 12.50 14.55
CA LYS A 15 3.89 13.26 15.24
C LYS A 15 5.20 13.30 14.44
N ASN A 16 5.56 12.20 13.77
CA ASN A 16 6.82 12.11 13.02
C ASN A 16 6.68 12.57 11.55
N GLY A 17 5.47 12.95 11.14
CA GLY A 17 5.13 13.31 9.77
C GLY A 17 4.89 12.10 8.87
N PRO A 18 4.13 12.29 7.77
CA PRO A 18 3.83 11.21 6.84
C PRO A 18 5.09 10.71 6.15
N ARG A 19 5.18 9.40 5.96
CA ARG A 19 6.32 8.75 5.32
C ARG A 19 6.12 8.67 3.81
N LYS A 20 7.20 8.91 3.05
CA LYS A 20 7.20 8.70 1.60
C LYS A 20 7.68 7.29 1.28
N ILE A 21 6.99 6.62 0.35
CA ILE A 21 7.41 5.34 -0.18
C ILE A 21 8.57 5.59 -1.15
N LYS A 22 9.72 4.97 -0.88
CA LYS A 22 10.92 5.04 -1.73
C LYS A 22 10.96 3.89 -2.73
N LYS A 23 10.50 2.71 -2.31
CA LYS A 23 10.51 1.50 -3.14
C LYS A 23 9.41 0.54 -2.71
N VAL A 24 8.82 -0.14 -3.69
CA VAL A 24 7.87 -1.25 -3.48
C VAL A 24 8.41 -2.47 -4.24
N LEU A 25 8.34 -3.64 -3.60
CA LEU A 25 8.83 -4.91 -4.11
C LEU A 25 7.72 -5.96 -3.97
N PRO A 26 7.03 -6.34 -5.05
CA PRO A 26 6.01 -7.37 -4.99
C PRO A 26 6.65 -8.76 -4.78
N LYS A 27 5.95 -9.62 -4.04
CA LYS A 27 6.32 -11.02 -3.80
C LYS A 27 5.24 -11.95 -4.34
N GLU A 28 5.61 -13.22 -4.56
CA GLU A 28 4.70 -14.20 -5.19
C GLU A 28 3.53 -14.64 -4.29
N ASN A 29 3.64 -14.41 -2.98
CA ASN A 29 2.59 -14.68 -2.00
C ASN A 29 1.64 -13.48 -1.80
N TYR A 30 1.51 -12.59 -2.78
CA TYR A 30 0.68 -11.37 -2.72
C TYR A 30 1.01 -10.42 -1.56
N THR A 31 2.27 -10.44 -1.11
CA THR A 31 2.79 -9.43 -0.19
C THR A 31 3.61 -8.40 -0.95
N LEU A 32 3.60 -7.18 -0.41
CA LEU A 32 4.46 -6.09 -0.84
C LEU A 32 5.48 -5.83 0.24
N GLU A 33 6.75 -5.80 -0.13
CA GLU A 33 7.79 -5.24 0.72
C GLU A 33 7.98 -3.77 0.34
N ILE A 34 7.83 -2.89 1.34
CA ILE A 34 7.87 -1.43 1.18
C ILE A 34 9.09 -0.90 1.92
N ILE A 35 9.85 -0.04 1.24
CA ILE A 35 10.95 0.73 1.84
C ILE A 35 10.54 2.20 1.86
N PHE A 36 10.55 2.81 3.04
CA PHE A 36 10.23 4.22 3.23
C PHE A 36 11.48 5.12 3.17
N ASP A 37 11.26 6.43 3.12
CA ASP A 37 12.29 7.48 3.11
C ASP A 37 13.27 7.44 4.30
N ASN A 38 12.84 6.91 5.44
CA ASN A 38 13.66 6.67 6.63
C ASN A 38 14.37 5.30 6.62
N ASN A 39 14.39 4.59 5.48
CA ASN A 39 14.89 3.22 5.31
C ASN A 39 14.13 2.15 6.12
N GLU A 40 12.99 2.49 6.71
CA GLU A 40 12.12 1.51 7.35
C GLU A 40 11.57 0.54 6.30
N ARG A 41 11.67 -0.77 6.60
CA ARG A 41 11.11 -1.84 5.79
C ARG A 41 9.83 -2.35 6.44
N ARG A 42 8.78 -2.50 5.64
CA ARG A 42 7.50 -3.07 6.08
C ARG A 42 6.96 -4.05 5.06
N ILE A 43 6.16 -5.01 5.51
CA ILE A 43 5.42 -5.95 4.66
C ILE A 43 3.93 -5.64 4.74
N TYR A 44 3.30 -5.40 3.60
CA TYR A 44 1.85 -5.29 3.47
C TYR A 44 1.31 -6.56 2.78
N ASP A 45 0.34 -7.22 3.40
CA ASP A 45 -0.26 -8.46 2.89
C ASP A 45 -1.58 -8.16 2.19
N MET A 46 -1.64 -8.40 0.88
CA MET A 46 -2.85 -8.18 0.08
C MET A 46 -3.69 -9.43 -0.08
N SER A 47 -3.28 -10.59 0.44
CA SER A 47 -3.93 -11.89 0.16
C SER A 47 -5.43 -11.88 0.44
N ASN A 48 -5.86 -11.18 1.49
CA ASN A 48 -7.26 -11.06 1.87
C ASN A 48 -8.02 -9.96 1.11
N ASN A 49 -7.32 -9.11 0.36
CA ASN A 49 -7.86 -7.92 -0.30
C ASN A 49 -7.98 -8.07 -1.82
N LEU A 50 -7.69 -9.26 -2.38
CA LEU A 50 -7.77 -9.54 -3.83
C LEU A 50 -9.20 -9.77 -4.32
N PHE A 51 -10.10 -8.84 -4.03
CA PHE A 51 -11.51 -8.88 -4.45
C PHE A 51 -11.98 -7.49 -4.88
N GLY A 52 -13.18 -7.40 -5.47
CA GLY A 52 -13.73 -6.14 -5.96
C GLY A 52 -12.80 -5.47 -6.98
N VAL A 53 -12.46 -4.21 -6.76
CA VAL A 53 -11.56 -3.42 -7.64
C VAL A 53 -10.15 -4.00 -7.75
N PHE A 54 -9.70 -4.77 -6.75
CA PHE A 54 -8.40 -5.46 -6.75
C PHE A 54 -8.47 -6.90 -7.28
N GLY A 55 -9.64 -7.37 -7.71
CA GLY A 55 -9.82 -8.76 -8.17
C GLY A 55 -8.92 -9.16 -9.33
N PHE A 56 -8.58 -8.23 -10.22
CA PHE A 56 -7.67 -8.47 -11.35
C PHE A 56 -6.22 -8.74 -10.92
N LEU A 57 -5.85 -8.38 -9.69
CA LEU A 57 -4.55 -8.66 -9.10
C LEU A 57 -4.40 -10.12 -8.64
N LYS A 58 -5.47 -10.95 -8.70
CA LYS A 58 -5.34 -12.41 -8.58
C LYS A 58 -4.49 -13.02 -9.69
N ASN A 59 -4.35 -12.34 -10.82
CA ASN A 59 -3.29 -12.65 -11.76
C ASN A 59 -1.98 -12.06 -11.21
N ILE A 60 -1.04 -12.95 -10.87
CA ILE A 60 0.24 -12.54 -10.28
C ILE A 60 1.05 -11.60 -11.19
N ASP A 61 0.90 -11.71 -12.51
CA ASP A 61 1.59 -10.82 -13.45
C ASP A 61 1.04 -9.39 -13.36
N ASN A 62 -0.27 -9.24 -13.14
CA ASN A 62 -0.87 -7.94 -12.86
C ASN A 62 -0.41 -7.41 -11.49
N PHE A 63 -0.36 -8.25 -10.46
CA PHE A 63 0.15 -7.86 -9.14
C PHE A 63 1.60 -7.37 -9.19
N LYS A 64 2.46 -8.02 -9.98
CA LYS A 64 3.88 -7.66 -10.13
C LYS A 64 4.09 -6.32 -10.87
N LYS A 65 3.10 -5.78 -11.59
CA LYS A 65 3.13 -4.46 -12.25
C LYS A 65 2.93 -3.27 -11.29
N VAL A 66 3.04 -3.50 -9.98
CA VAL A 66 2.92 -2.44 -8.95
C VAL A 66 3.89 -1.29 -9.22
N PHE A 67 3.43 -0.06 -9.03
CA PHE A 67 4.26 1.14 -9.13
C PHE A 67 3.87 2.18 -8.07
N ILE A 68 4.70 3.21 -7.93
CA ILE A 68 4.41 4.37 -7.09
C ILE A 68 3.88 5.47 -8.00
N ASP A 69 2.69 5.98 -7.72
CA ASP A 69 2.04 6.98 -8.56
C ASP A 69 2.52 8.42 -8.26
N GLU A 70 1.98 9.39 -8.98
CA GLU A 70 2.30 10.81 -8.86
C GLU A 70 1.98 11.41 -7.48
N HIS A 71 1.13 10.76 -6.70
CA HIS A 71 0.74 11.17 -5.34
C HIS A 71 1.53 10.42 -4.25
N GLY A 72 2.42 9.50 -4.66
CA GLY A 72 3.22 8.67 -3.77
C GLY A 72 2.48 7.47 -3.19
N ASN A 73 1.36 7.06 -3.81
CA ASN A 73 0.59 5.89 -3.42
C ASN A 73 1.08 4.63 -4.13
N ILE A 74 0.73 3.46 -3.61
CA ILE A 74 0.98 2.19 -4.30
C ILE A 74 -0.17 1.95 -5.27
N ALA A 75 0.13 1.79 -6.56
CA ALA A 75 -0.87 1.70 -7.60
C ALA A 75 -0.63 0.57 -8.60
N TRP A 76 -1.70 0.23 -9.32
CA TRP A 76 -1.72 -0.69 -10.45
C TRP A 76 -2.61 -0.14 -11.55
N LEU A 77 -2.25 -0.45 -12.79
CA LEU A 77 -3.11 -0.23 -13.94
C LEU A 77 -3.94 -1.48 -14.23
N ASN A 78 -5.24 -1.29 -14.37
CA ASN A 78 -6.18 -2.30 -14.83
C ASN A 78 -6.47 -2.08 -16.32
N GLU A 79 -5.61 -2.65 -17.17
CA GLU A 79 -5.67 -2.52 -18.64
C GLU A 79 -6.94 -3.17 -19.22
N GLU A 80 -7.54 -4.13 -18.51
CA GLU A 80 -8.76 -4.83 -18.93
C GLU A 80 -10.03 -4.01 -18.66
N SER A 81 -9.92 -2.92 -17.89
CA SER A 81 -11.07 -2.13 -17.48
C SER A 81 -11.60 -1.25 -18.61
N GLN A 82 -12.82 -1.56 -19.06
CA GLN A 82 -13.55 -0.76 -20.07
C GLN A 82 -14.03 0.60 -19.55
N ARG A 83 -13.93 0.86 -18.24
CA ARG A 83 -14.32 2.12 -17.62
C ARG A 83 -13.06 2.89 -17.23
N GLU A 84 -12.88 4.09 -17.80
CA GLU A 84 -11.75 4.98 -17.51
C GLU A 84 -11.50 5.16 -16.00
N LEU A 85 -12.58 5.31 -15.21
CA LEU A 85 -12.51 5.51 -13.75
C LEU A 85 -11.83 4.35 -13.00
N ASN A 86 -11.86 3.14 -13.57
CA ASN A 86 -11.33 1.93 -12.94
C ASN A 86 -10.01 1.48 -13.58
N LYS A 87 -9.36 2.32 -14.39
CA LYS A 87 -8.08 1.98 -15.03
C LYS A 87 -6.89 2.07 -14.09
N LYS A 88 -6.98 2.86 -13.02
CA LYS A 88 -5.97 2.92 -11.96
C LYS A 88 -6.63 2.57 -10.65
N VAL A 89 -6.04 1.65 -9.91
CA VAL A 89 -6.39 1.38 -8.51
C VAL A 89 -5.18 1.67 -7.65
N ASP A 90 -5.40 2.27 -6.49
CA ASP A 90 -4.31 2.64 -5.59
C ASP A 90 -4.67 2.36 -4.12
N ILE A 91 -3.63 2.30 -3.31
CA ILE A 91 -3.70 2.25 -1.85
C ILE A 91 -2.85 3.39 -1.34
N CYS A 92 -3.44 4.25 -0.50
CA CYS A 92 -2.75 5.43 -0.02
C CYS A 92 -1.56 5.06 0.88
N LYS A 93 -0.49 5.86 0.79
CA LYS A 93 0.75 5.63 1.58
C LYS A 93 0.51 5.57 3.10
N ASP A 94 -0.49 6.28 3.60
CA ASP A 94 -0.81 6.34 5.02
C ASP A 94 -1.41 5.00 5.49
N SER A 95 -2.40 4.46 4.75
CA SER A 95 -2.94 3.11 4.99
C SER A 95 -1.85 2.05 4.88
N ILE A 96 -0.99 2.13 3.85
CA ILE A 96 0.14 1.20 3.72
C ILE A 96 1.05 1.26 4.95
N TYR A 97 1.40 2.46 5.45
CA TYR A 97 2.27 2.57 6.62
C TYR A 97 1.61 1.99 7.88
N LEU A 98 0.34 2.31 8.13
CA LEU A 98 -0.38 1.90 9.33
C LEU A 98 -0.68 0.39 9.35
N GLU A 99 -1.10 -0.18 8.22
CA GLU A 99 -1.57 -1.57 8.16
C GLU A 99 -0.47 -2.59 7.83
N SER A 100 0.67 -2.15 7.28
CA SER A 100 1.81 -3.02 7.06
C SER A 100 2.51 -3.37 8.37
N LYS A 101 3.26 -4.47 8.39
CA LYS A 101 4.05 -4.88 9.54
C LYS A 101 5.50 -4.49 9.33
N LYS A 102 6.09 -3.78 10.30
CA LYS A 102 7.53 -3.51 10.28
C LYS A 102 8.30 -4.83 10.32
N ILE A 103 9.32 -4.93 9.48
CA ILE A 103 10.28 -6.03 9.50
C ILE A 103 11.66 -5.47 9.81
N ASP A 104 12.40 -6.18 10.65
CA ASP A 104 13.80 -5.91 10.88
C ASP A 104 14.65 -6.71 9.87
N ASN A 105 15.83 -6.19 9.54
CA ASN A 105 16.81 -6.89 8.70
C ASN A 105 17.52 -7.99 9.48
#